data_AF-A0A7V0VF32-F1
#
_entry.id   AF-A0A7V0VF32-F1
#
_cell.length_a   1.000
_cell.length_b   1.000
_cell.length_c   1.000
_cell.angle_alpha   90.00
_cell.angle_beta   90.00
_cell.angle_gamma   90.00
#
_symmetry.space_group_name_H-M   'P 1'
#
loop_
_entity.id
_entity.type
_entity.pdbx_description
1 polymer ?
#
loop_
_entity_poly.entity_id
_entity_poly.type
_entity_poly.pdbx_seq_one_letter_code
_entity_poly.pdbx_strand_id
1 'polypeptide(L)'
;MSINSISIPGSEISKKIKSFLKYYRKHLLIFILISFLIHFLPVILNIKYIESIKEVKRPPTTVKFIQRAPRLQKQLELQKAPKIVERVMQRMIPQRTQMATMPRTMTTAVSHGGSALASLGRPGDYVDRTWSPQQAQFYGPNIQMEVENTRMSSKRGVSGLKDNLIDWMNFQDRFSGMIDQGSNKKDVSGFIEFYQLEYRGSKVEDNNQPGWNCIPQALQNLADFINNNTKIKVSLKGSIRLDSKELMNIPIIFMIGYRAEPIYTKEEAQNLGKYLREGGFLFIDDAFAYESGSFNRKARQLIKDALGFDAVFERIPNNHPLYHAWEDFDGPPAGDDNIRPNGMALANPNPAQRLKPVPERYKYLEGVFLNGRLAVILSSKGYSRAWGDWLKNPSSFGGPQDNTRQLQLGLNIIVFAATQKGGIIDKNKQKVAAELNK
;
A
#
# COMPACT_ATOMS: atom_id res chain seq x y z
N MET A 1 15.79 63.58 77.35
CA MET A 1 14.42 63.26 76.88
C MET A 1 14.52 62.11 75.88
N SER A 2 14.29 60.87 76.30
CA SER A 2 14.15 59.73 75.38
C SER A 2 12.68 59.63 74.98
N ILE A 3 12.41 59.71 73.68
CA ILE A 3 11.07 59.53 73.13
C ILE A 3 10.85 58.02 73.06
N ASN A 4 10.07 57.49 74.00
CA ASN A 4 9.58 56.12 73.94
C ASN A 4 8.65 55.98 72.74
N SER A 5 9.15 55.41 71.65
CA SER A 5 8.35 55.03 70.49
C SER A 5 7.53 53.79 70.84
N ILE A 6 6.24 53.99 71.10
CA ILE A 6 5.29 52.91 71.30
C ILE A 6 5.11 52.19 69.95
N SER A 7 5.75 51.02 69.83
CA SER A 7 5.59 50.10 68.71
C SER A 7 4.23 49.41 68.83
N ILE A 8 3.29 49.75 67.94
CA ILE A 8 1.99 49.06 67.85
C ILE A 8 2.24 47.66 67.26
N PRO A 9 1.90 46.58 67.99
CA PRO A 9 2.04 45.21 67.50
C PRO A 9 1.29 45.01 66.18
N GLY A 10 1.94 44.45 65.16
CA GLY A 10 1.33 44.17 63.86
C GLY A 10 1.43 45.30 62.82
N SER A 11 1.99 46.46 63.16
CA SER A 11 2.23 47.55 62.19
C SER A 11 3.16 47.15 61.04
N GLU A 12 4.15 46.28 61.29
CA GLU A 12 5.03 45.73 60.26
C GLU A 12 4.32 44.78 59.31
N ILE A 13 3.42 43.94 59.84
CA ILE A 13 2.60 43.01 59.06
C ILE A 13 1.65 43.79 58.15
N SER A 14 1.00 44.83 58.68
CA SER A 14 0.15 45.73 57.90
C SER A 14 0.92 46.42 56.76
N LYS A 15 2.14 46.90 57.01
CA LYS A 15 3.00 47.49 55.97
C LYS A 15 3.40 46.46 54.90
N LYS A 16 3.74 45.22 55.31
CA LYS A 16 4.06 44.13 54.36
C LYS A 16 2.86 43.75 53.49
N ILE A 17 1.67 43.59 54.08
CA ILE A 17 0.43 43.29 53.35
C ILE A 17 0.10 44.41 52.36
N LYS A 18 0.24 45.68 52.78
CA LYS A 18 0.00 46.84 51.89
C LYS A 18 0.97 46.87 50.71
N SER A 19 2.25 46.56 50.94
CA SER A 19 3.26 46.45 49.88
C SER A 19 2.94 45.30 48.92
N PHE A 20 2.59 44.14 49.47
CA PHE A 20 2.19 42.95 48.70
C PHE A 20 0.97 43.23 47.81
N LEU A 21 -0.12 43.77 48.38
CA LEU A 21 -1.32 44.12 47.62
C LEU A 21 -1.02 45.15 46.51
N LYS A 22 -0.17 46.15 46.79
CA LYS A 22 0.23 47.15 45.79
C LYS A 22 1.02 46.51 44.63
N TYR A 23 1.93 45.58 44.94
CA TYR A 23 2.70 44.85 43.94
C TYR A 23 1.81 44.01 43.03
N TYR A 24 0.96 43.15 43.60
CA TYR A 24 0.09 42.27 42.81
C TYR A 24 -0.98 43.05 42.04
N ARG A 25 -1.54 44.12 42.60
CA ARG A 25 -2.48 44.99 41.88
C ARG A 25 -1.84 45.64 40.65
N LYS A 26 -0.57 46.04 40.73
CA LYS A 26 0.17 46.57 39.57
C LYS A 26 0.33 45.50 38.48
N HIS A 27 0.71 44.28 38.85
CA HIS A 27 0.85 43.18 37.89
C HIS A 27 -0.49 42.76 37.29
N LEU A 28 -1.55 42.68 38.08
CA LEU A 28 -2.91 42.41 37.62
C LEU A 28 -3.35 43.43 36.56
N LEU A 29 -3.13 44.73 36.81
CA LEU A 29 -3.46 45.78 35.85
C LEU A 29 -2.66 45.66 34.54
N ILE A 30 -1.39 45.26 34.61
CA ILE A 30 -0.57 44.99 33.42
C ILE A 30 -1.12 43.80 32.63
N PHE A 31 -1.51 42.71 33.29
CA PHE A 31 -2.09 41.55 32.61
C PHE A 31 -3.45 41.85 31.98
N ILE A 32 -4.28 42.65 32.65
CA ILE A 32 -5.55 43.14 32.09
C ILE A 32 -5.29 44.00 30.84
N LEU A 33 -4.29 44.88 30.88
CA LEU A 33 -3.89 45.70 29.71
C LEU A 33 -3.43 44.82 28.54
N ILE A 34 -2.59 43.81 28.80
CA ILE A 34 -2.09 42.88 27.76
C ILE A 34 -3.26 42.07 27.17
N SER A 35 -4.16 41.56 28.00
CA SER A 35 -5.35 40.83 27.55
C SER A 35 -6.26 41.72 26.68
N PHE A 36 -6.48 42.97 27.11
CA PHE A 36 -7.24 43.94 26.32
C PHE A 36 -6.58 44.20 24.97
N LEU A 37 -5.25 44.38 24.92
CA LEU A 37 -4.52 44.54 23.67
C LEU A 37 -4.65 43.32 22.77
N ILE A 38 -4.46 42.09 23.27
CA ILE A 38 -4.54 40.88 22.44
C ILE A 38 -5.94 40.70 21.83
N HIS A 39 -7.01 41.02 22.57
CA HIS A 39 -8.36 40.80 22.10
C HIS A 39 -8.94 41.96 21.28
N PHE A 40 -8.63 43.21 21.62
CA PHE A 40 -9.20 44.38 20.95
C PHE A 40 -8.32 44.95 19.84
N LEU A 41 -7.00 44.75 19.87
CA LEU A 41 -6.10 45.25 18.81
C LEU A 41 -6.45 44.69 17.42
N PRO A 42 -6.79 43.39 17.25
CA PRO A 42 -7.21 42.86 15.95
C PRO A 42 -8.52 43.49 15.44
N VAL A 43 -9.42 43.83 16.35
CA VAL A 43 -10.72 44.49 16.05
C VAL A 43 -10.50 45.94 15.64
N ILE A 44 -9.66 46.69 16.37
CA ILE A 44 -9.33 48.10 16.06
C ILE A 44 -8.57 48.20 14.74
N LEU A 45 -7.61 47.29 14.50
CA LEU A 45 -6.85 47.24 13.25
C LEU A 45 -7.67 46.68 12.08
N ASN A 46 -8.95 46.35 12.31
CA ASN A 46 -9.86 45.79 11.32
C ASN A 46 -9.24 44.61 10.56
N ILE A 47 -8.48 43.79 11.27
CA ILE A 47 -7.84 42.60 10.73
C ILE A 47 -8.98 41.61 10.51
N LYS A 48 -9.42 41.51 9.25
CA LYS A 48 -10.35 40.47 8.83
C LYS A 48 -9.70 39.12 9.12
N TYR A 49 -10.16 38.46 10.18
CA TYR A 49 -9.93 37.03 10.32
C TYR A 49 -10.44 36.37 9.05
N ILE A 50 -9.68 35.41 8.54
CA ILE A 50 -10.07 34.61 7.37
C ILE A 50 -11.34 33.86 7.79
N GLU A 51 -12.49 34.47 7.52
CA GLU A 51 -13.79 33.83 7.63
C GLU A 51 -13.74 32.58 6.76
N SER A 52 -14.07 31.46 7.40
CA SER A 52 -14.51 30.19 6.81
C SER A 52 -14.37 30.08 5.29
N ILE A 53 -13.39 29.27 4.88
CA ILE A 53 -13.34 28.46 3.66
C ILE A 53 -14.58 28.67 2.78
N LYS A 54 -14.44 29.55 1.80
CA LYS A 54 -15.40 29.63 0.70
C LYS A 54 -15.28 28.31 -0.05
N GLU A 55 -16.28 27.44 0.05
CA GLU A 55 -16.43 26.33 -0.89
C GLU A 55 -16.38 26.94 -2.29
N VAL A 56 -15.28 26.70 -3.00
CA VAL A 56 -15.19 27.04 -4.42
C VAL A 56 -16.08 26.06 -5.14
N LYS A 57 -17.38 26.36 -5.23
CA LYS A 57 -18.27 25.66 -6.15
C LYS A 57 -17.68 25.84 -7.54
N ARG A 58 -17.21 24.73 -8.11
CA ARG A 58 -16.71 24.68 -9.49
C ARG A 58 -17.79 25.31 -10.38
N PRO A 59 -17.45 26.19 -11.34
CA PRO A 59 -18.41 26.53 -12.38
C PRO A 59 -18.89 25.21 -13.02
N PRO A 60 -20.19 25.07 -13.35
CA PRO A 60 -20.65 23.87 -14.01
C PRO A 60 -19.79 23.66 -15.25
N THR A 61 -19.06 22.55 -15.29
CA THR A 61 -18.33 22.13 -16.48
C THR A 61 -19.38 21.74 -17.52
N THR A 62 -19.99 22.72 -18.18
CA THR A 62 -20.78 22.49 -19.38
C THR A 62 -19.80 22.09 -20.48
N VAL A 63 -19.51 20.80 -20.55
CA VAL A 63 -18.84 20.22 -21.70
C VAL A 63 -19.83 20.31 -22.85
N LYS A 64 -19.69 21.32 -23.72
CA LYS A 64 -20.42 21.35 -24.98
C LYS A 64 -19.91 20.17 -25.80
N PHE A 65 -20.67 19.08 -25.84
CA PHE A 65 -20.35 17.91 -26.66
C PHE A 65 -20.46 18.31 -28.13
N ILE A 66 -19.36 18.76 -28.71
CA ILE A 66 -19.25 19.01 -30.15
C ILE A 66 -18.85 17.68 -30.77
N GLN A 67 -19.84 16.91 -31.20
CA GLN A 67 -19.60 15.72 -32.01
C GLN A 67 -18.99 16.17 -33.35
N ARG A 68 -17.67 16.04 -33.48
CA ARG A 68 -17.00 16.26 -34.76
C ARG A 68 -17.19 15.00 -35.59
N ALA A 69 -17.67 15.14 -36.82
CA ALA A 69 -17.73 14.03 -37.76
C ALA A 69 -16.33 13.36 -37.86
N PRO A 70 -16.25 12.03 -37.87
CA PRO A 70 -14.98 11.32 -37.90
C PRO A 70 -14.18 11.75 -39.13
N ARG A 71 -13.00 12.33 -38.91
CA ARG A 71 -12.06 12.61 -40.00
C ARG A 71 -11.41 11.29 -40.41
N LEU A 72 -11.53 10.95 -41.69
CA LEU A 72 -10.87 9.79 -42.28
C LEU A 72 -9.35 10.00 -42.19
N GLN A 73 -8.70 9.44 -41.16
CA GLN A 73 -7.24 9.58 -40.95
C GLN A 73 -6.42 8.66 -41.87
N LYS A 74 -7.08 7.72 -42.54
CA LYS A 74 -6.47 6.74 -43.43
C LYS A 74 -7.18 6.84 -44.77
N GLN A 75 -6.44 7.01 -45.86
CA GLN A 75 -7.01 6.83 -47.20
C GLN A 75 -7.61 5.43 -47.25
N LEU A 76 -8.84 5.31 -47.77
CA LEU A 76 -9.46 4.03 -48.06
C LEU A 76 -8.59 3.33 -49.12
N GLU A 77 -7.60 2.57 -48.66
CA GLU A 77 -6.97 1.58 -49.49
C GLU A 77 -8.01 0.50 -49.74
N LEU A 78 -8.47 0.42 -50.99
CA LEU A 78 -9.24 -0.70 -51.47
C LEU A 78 -8.45 -1.97 -51.10
N GLN A 79 -8.97 -2.77 -50.17
CA GLN A 79 -8.31 -4.03 -49.84
C GLN A 79 -8.24 -4.83 -51.13
N LYS A 80 -7.03 -4.98 -51.68
CA LYS A 80 -6.81 -5.89 -52.81
C LYS A 80 -7.31 -7.25 -52.35
N ALA A 81 -8.28 -7.79 -53.09
CA ALA A 81 -8.78 -9.13 -52.85
C ALA A 81 -7.59 -10.07 -52.64
N PRO A 82 -7.62 -10.93 -51.61
CA PRO A 82 -6.48 -11.80 -51.30
C PRO A 82 -6.12 -12.57 -52.56
N LYS A 83 -4.88 -12.41 -53.04
CA LYS A 83 -4.38 -13.22 -54.15
C LYS A 83 -4.43 -14.67 -53.68
N ILE A 84 -5.22 -15.48 -54.37
CA ILE A 84 -5.22 -16.93 -54.22
C ILE A 84 -3.82 -17.39 -54.60
N VAL A 85 -2.99 -17.66 -53.60
CA VAL A 85 -1.70 -18.30 -53.83
C VAL A 85 -2.01 -19.78 -53.97
N GLU A 86 -2.06 -20.26 -55.21
CA GLU A 86 -2.07 -21.70 -55.49
C GLU A 86 -0.76 -22.28 -54.95
N ARG A 87 -0.83 -22.90 -53.77
CA ARG A 87 0.24 -23.77 -53.32
C ARG A 87 0.16 -25.05 -54.14
N VAL A 88 1.01 -25.15 -55.16
CA VAL A 88 1.26 -26.43 -55.82
C VAL A 88 1.83 -27.36 -54.76
N MET A 89 1.00 -28.29 -54.28
CA MET A 89 1.48 -29.35 -53.38
C MET A 89 2.43 -30.22 -54.19
N GLN A 90 3.74 -30.02 -54.02
CA GLN A 90 4.68 -31.06 -54.37
C GLN A 90 4.49 -32.18 -53.35
N ARG A 91 3.85 -33.27 -53.81
CA ARG A 91 3.77 -34.52 -53.08
C ARG A 91 5.19 -35.04 -52.89
N MET A 92 5.79 -34.73 -51.76
CA MET A 92 7.02 -35.39 -51.32
C MET A 92 6.66 -36.86 -51.12
N ILE A 93 7.10 -37.71 -52.06
CA ILE A 93 6.99 -39.15 -51.94
C ILE A 93 8.03 -39.54 -50.89
N PRO A 94 7.64 -40.00 -49.68
CA PRO A 94 8.62 -40.55 -48.77
C PRO A 94 9.22 -41.78 -49.44
N GLN A 95 10.54 -41.78 -49.65
CA GLN A 95 11.26 -43.00 -49.97
C GLN A 95 10.97 -44.00 -48.84
N ARG A 96 10.26 -45.08 -49.18
CA ARG A 96 10.09 -46.24 -48.32
C ARG A 96 11.47 -46.79 -47.97
N THR A 97 11.91 -46.59 -46.74
CA THR A 97 12.85 -47.52 -46.12
C THR A 97 12.14 -48.87 -46.06
N GLN A 98 12.63 -49.85 -46.82
CA GLN A 98 12.16 -51.22 -46.72
C GLN A 98 12.49 -51.73 -45.32
N MET A 99 11.49 -51.78 -44.43
CA MET A 99 11.53 -52.67 -43.29
C MET A 99 10.73 -53.92 -43.64
N ALA A 100 11.41 -55.06 -43.55
CA ALA A 100 10.87 -56.37 -43.85
C ALA A 100 9.62 -56.68 -43.01
N THR A 101 8.59 -57.14 -43.70
CA THR A 101 7.36 -57.70 -43.15
C THR A 101 7.64 -59.00 -42.40
N MET A 102 7.15 -59.10 -41.16
CA MET A 102 6.73 -60.39 -40.59
C MET A 102 5.20 -60.40 -40.44
N PRO A 103 4.53 -61.52 -40.79
CA PRO A 103 3.07 -61.60 -40.74
C PRO A 103 2.58 -61.75 -39.30
N ARG A 104 1.62 -60.90 -38.89
CA ARG A 104 0.82 -61.14 -37.69
C ARG A 104 -0.51 -61.75 -38.10
N THR A 105 -0.67 -63.03 -37.81
CA THR A 105 -1.96 -63.71 -37.74
C THR A 105 -2.72 -63.22 -36.49
N MET A 106 -3.93 -62.69 -36.69
CA MET A 106 -4.88 -62.47 -35.60
C MET A 106 -5.62 -63.77 -35.34
N THR A 107 -5.49 -64.30 -34.13
CA THR A 107 -6.39 -65.33 -33.60
C THR A 107 -7.02 -64.80 -32.33
N THR A 108 -8.33 -64.62 -32.38
CA THR A 108 -9.21 -64.30 -31.26
C THR A 108 -9.17 -65.40 -30.20
N ALA A 109 -9.01 -65.04 -28.93
CA ALA A 109 -9.37 -65.93 -27.82
C ALA A 109 -9.92 -65.11 -26.64
N VAL A 110 -11.19 -65.35 -26.34
CA VAL A 110 -11.87 -64.93 -25.13
C VAL A 110 -11.72 -66.05 -24.10
N SER A 111 -11.55 -65.63 -22.85
CA SER A 111 -11.90 -66.32 -21.59
C SER A 111 -10.73 -66.78 -20.69
N HIS A 112 -11.02 -66.56 -19.39
CA HIS A 112 -10.44 -67.13 -18.18
C HIS A 112 -9.16 -66.53 -17.59
N GLY A 113 -9.41 -65.61 -16.65
CA GLY A 113 -8.93 -65.65 -15.27
C GLY A 113 -7.57 -66.30 -15.00
N GLY A 114 -6.62 -65.50 -14.54
CA GLY A 114 -5.38 -65.99 -13.94
C GLY A 114 -4.26 -64.97 -14.04
N SER A 115 -3.95 -64.34 -12.91
CA SER A 115 -2.80 -63.47 -12.70
C SER A 115 -1.47 -64.23 -12.86
N ALA A 116 -0.46 -63.62 -13.50
CA ALA A 116 0.99 -63.77 -13.29
C ALA A 116 1.71 -63.00 -14.42
N LEU A 117 2.64 -62.05 -14.24
CA LEU A 117 3.77 -61.98 -13.30
C LEU A 117 4.42 -63.35 -13.07
N ALA A 118 4.93 -63.93 -14.16
CA ALA A 118 5.86 -65.05 -14.11
C ALA A 118 6.76 -65.04 -15.36
N SER A 119 7.79 -64.19 -15.37
CA SER A 119 8.92 -64.37 -16.30
C SER A 119 10.25 -63.83 -15.76
N LEU A 120 10.43 -63.79 -14.44
CA LEU A 120 11.74 -63.49 -13.82
C LEU A 120 12.06 -64.56 -12.76
N GLY A 121 12.30 -65.78 -13.24
CA GLY A 121 12.84 -66.89 -12.43
C GLY A 121 13.65 -67.81 -13.34
N ARG A 122 14.84 -68.23 -12.89
CA ARG A 122 15.73 -69.13 -13.65
C ARG A 122 15.17 -70.55 -13.63
N PRO A 123 15.47 -71.40 -14.64
CA PRO A 123 14.95 -72.76 -14.68
C PRO A 123 15.52 -73.60 -13.54
N GLY A 124 14.68 -74.17 -12.67
CA GLY A 124 15.10 -75.19 -11.69
C GLY A 124 14.46 -75.14 -10.31
N ASP A 125 13.90 -74.00 -9.87
CA ASP A 125 13.37 -73.89 -8.50
C ASP A 125 11.85 -74.07 -8.45
N TYR A 126 11.40 -75.07 -7.69
CA TYR A 126 10.00 -75.26 -7.33
C TYR A 126 9.65 -74.29 -6.19
N VAL A 127 8.68 -73.40 -6.41
CA VAL A 127 8.12 -72.57 -5.34
C VAL A 127 6.68 -72.99 -5.07
N ASP A 128 6.49 -73.43 -3.83
CA ASP A 128 5.27 -73.90 -3.21
C ASP A 128 4.20 -72.79 -3.17
N ARG A 129 2.94 -73.13 -3.47
CA ARG A 129 1.82 -72.17 -3.53
C ARG A 129 0.94 -72.28 -2.30
N THR A 130 1.20 -71.44 -1.31
CA THR A 130 0.20 -71.12 -0.28
C THR A 130 0.31 -69.66 0.12
N TRP A 131 -0.67 -68.84 -0.24
CA TRP A 131 -0.86 -67.54 0.41
C TRP A 131 -2.35 -67.24 0.62
N SER A 132 -2.71 -67.03 1.88
CA SER A 132 -4.00 -66.57 2.37
C SER A 132 -3.98 -65.04 2.57
N PRO A 133 -5.06 -64.32 2.28
CA PRO A 133 -5.07 -62.86 2.30
C PRO A 133 -5.46 -62.32 3.67
N GLN A 134 -4.59 -62.47 4.67
CA GLN A 134 -4.70 -61.76 5.95
C GLN A 134 -3.29 -61.63 6.52
N GLN A 135 -2.88 -60.38 6.78
CA GLN A 135 -1.57 -59.96 7.29
C GLN A 135 -0.46 -59.78 6.25
N ALA A 136 -0.37 -58.55 5.73
CA ALA A 136 0.91 -57.94 5.41
C ALA A 136 0.79 -56.43 5.62
N GLN A 137 1.15 -55.98 6.83
CA GLN A 137 1.52 -54.59 7.06
C GLN A 137 2.85 -54.35 6.33
N PHE A 138 2.89 -53.35 5.45
CA PHE A 138 4.14 -52.87 4.85
C PHE A 138 4.40 -51.43 5.28
N TYR A 139 5.54 -51.25 5.95
CA TYR A 139 6.19 -49.97 6.18
C TYR A 139 6.94 -49.56 4.91
N GLY A 140 6.61 -48.37 4.39
CA GLY A 140 7.25 -47.67 3.28
C GLY A 140 6.92 -46.18 3.38
N PRO A 141 7.68 -45.27 2.74
CA PRO A 141 7.60 -43.84 3.01
C PRO A 141 6.18 -43.32 2.73
N ASN A 142 5.61 -42.59 3.69
CA ASN A 142 4.30 -41.95 3.59
C ASN A 142 4.29 -40.95 2.42
N ILE A 143 3.91 -41.42 1.24
CA ILE A 143 3.37 -40.57 0.18
C ILE A 143 1.86 -40.61 0.38
N GLN A 144 1.34 -39.63 1.11
CA GLN A 144 -0.10 -39.34 1.08
C GLN A 144 -0.42 -38.86 -0.34
N MET A 145 -0.79 -39.79 -1.22
CA MET A 145 -1.63 -39.42 -2.35
C MET A 145 -3.00 -39.14 -1.78
N GLU A 146 -3.21 -37.89 -1.37
CA GLU A 146 -4.56 -37.36 -1.21
C GLU A 146 -5.20 -37.44 -2.59
N VAL A 147 -5.96 -38.51 -2.82
CA VAL A 147 -6.86 -38.60 -3.96
C VAL A 147 -7.96 -37.60 -3.68
N GLU A 148 -7.71 -36.36 -4.08
CA GLU A 148 -8.75 -35.34 -4.11
C GLU A 148 -9.85 -35.87 -5.05
N ASN A 149 -11.02 -36.10 -4.46
CA ASN A 149 -12.18 -36.62 -5.17
C ASN A 149 -12.59 -35.63 -6.27
N THR A 150 -12.05 -35.82 -7.48
CA THR A 150 -12.39 -35.06 -8.69
C THR A 150 -13.87 -35.18 -9.10
N ARG A 151 -14.65 -35.99 -8.39
CA ARG A 151 -16.10 -36.16 -8.61
C ARG A 151 -16.98 -35.10 -7.93
N MET A 152 -16.44 -34.16 -7.15
CA MET A 152 -17.19 -32.95 -6.76
C MET A 152 -17.02 -31.77 -7.73
N SER A 153 -16.46 -32.00 -8.93
CA SER A 153 -16.33 -30.99 -9.99
C SER A 153 -17.43 -31.07 -11.07
N SER A 154 -18.57 -31.73 -10.80
CA SER A 154 -19.62 -31.91 -11.81
C SER A 154 -20.52 -30.69 -12.03
N LYS A 155 -20.03 -29.46 -11.81
CA LYS A 155 -20.74 -28.21 -12.15
C LYS A 155 -19.89 -27.11 -12.78
N ARG A 156 -18.67 -27.39 -13.26
CA ARG A 156 -17.89 -26.38 -13.98
C ARG A 156 -17.48 -26.92 -15.35
N GLY A 157 -18.20 -26.47 -16.39
CA GLY A 157 -17.85 -26.70 -17.78
C GLY A 157 -16.52 -26.03 -18.15
N VAL A 158 -16.25 -25.90 -19.45
CA VAL A 158 -15.03 -25.33 -20.08
C VAL A 158 -14.53 -23.99 -19.44
N SER A 159 -15.39 -23.26 -18.72
CA SER A 159 -15.03 -22.13 -17.85
C SER A 159 -14.01 -22.47 -16.76
N GLY A 160 -14.11 -23.65 -16.12
CA GLY A 160 -13.21 -24.01 -15.00
C GLY A 160 -11.76 -24.26 -15.42
N LEU A 161 -11.50 -24.60 -16.68
CA LEU A 161 -10.16 -24.66 -17.26
C LEU A 161 -9.60 -23.26 -17.54
N LYS A 162 -10.44 -22.29 -17.93
CA LYS A 162 -10.06 -20.88 -18.07
C LYS A 162 -9.79 -20.22 -16.72
N ASP A 163 -10.58 -20.55 -15.69
CA ASP A 163 -10.41 -20.01 -14.34
C ASP A 163 -9.13 -20.53 -13.66
N ASN A 164 -8.72 -21.78 -13.95
CA ASN A 164 -7.45 -22.35 -13.48
C ASN A 164 -6.21 -21.85 -14.26
N LEU A 165 -6.38 -21.24 -15.44
CA LEU A 165 -5.29 -20.67 -16.24
C LEU A 165 -4.91 -19.25 -15.79
N ILE A 166 -5.79 -18.58 -15.03
CA ILE A 166 -5.55 -17.24 -14.46
C ILE A 166 -5.12 -17.40 -13.00
N ASP A 167 -4.13 -18.26 -12.74
CA ASP A 167 -3.41 -18.20 -11.48
C ASP A 167 -2.47 -17.00 -11.51
N TRP A 168 -2.55 -16.13 -10.49
CA TRP A 168 -1.69 -14.97 -10.36
C TRP A 168 -0.20 -15.35 -10.33
N MET A 169 0.12 -16.58 -9.94
CA MET A 169 1.48 -17.12 -9.94
C MET A 169 2.14 -17.07 -11.33
N ASN A 170 1.35 -17.24 -12.40
CA ASN A 170 1.83 -17.25 -13.78
C ASN A 170 2.24 -15.87 -14.32
N PHE A 171 2.07 -14.81 -13.53
CA PHE A 171 2.32 -13.44 -13.97
C PHE A 171 3.40 -12.72 -13.15
N GLN A 172 4.05 -13.40 -12.22
CA GLN A 172 5.12 -12.83 -11.38
C GLN A 172 6.37 -12.43 -12.16
N ASP A 173 6.60 -13.07 -13.31
CA ASP A 173 7.69 -12.77 -14.24
C ASP A 173 7.41 -11.51 -15.09
N ARG A 174 6.15 -11.12 -15.23
CA ARG A 174 5.70 -10.05 -16.13
C ARG A 174 5.26 -8.78 -15.41
N PHE A 175 4.72 -8.89 -14.20
CA PHE A 175 4.13 -7.76 -13.46
C PHE A 175 4.64 -7.70 -12.03
N SER A 176 4.75 -6.49 -11.48
CA SER A 176 5.11 -6.25 -10.07
C SER A 176 3.93 -6.35 -9.10
N GLY A 177 2.77 -6.83 -9.57
CA GLY A 177 1.63 -7.09 -8.70
C GLY A 177 0.38 -7.48 -9.46
N MET A 178 -0.36 -8.40 -8.85
CA MET A 178 -1.67 -8.87 -9.27
C MET A 178 -2.43 -9.30 -8.02
N ILE A 179 -3.50 -8.58 -7.67
CA ILE A 179 -4.34 -8.92 -6.52
C ILE A 179 -5.78 -9.07 -6.98
N ASP A 180 -6.39 -10.20 -6.68
CA ASP A 180 -7.80 -10.49 -6.89
C ASP A 180 -8.55 -10.48 -5.56
N GLN A 181 -9.76 -9.94 -5.61
CA GLN A 181 -10.71 -9.98 -4.51
C GLN A 181 -11.84 -10.92 -4.93
N GLY A 182 -12.03 -11.97 -4.13
CA GLY A 182 -13.00 -13.02 -4.36
C GLY A 182 -14.42 -12.61 -3.96
N SER A 183 -15.16 -13.58 -3.43
CA SER A 183 -16.59 -13.43 -3.13
C SER A 183 -16.89 -12.43 -2.01
N ASN A 184 -15.94 -12.17 -1.12
CA ASN A 184 -16.06 -11.22 -0.03
C ASN A 184 -14.78 -10.37 0.10
N LYS A 185 -14.86 -9.26 0.85
CA LYS A 185 -13.74 -8.32 0.97
C LYS A 185 -12.50 -8.88 1.69
N LYS A 186 -12.65 -9.96 2.46
CA LYS A 186 -11.57 -10.64 3.20
C LYS A 186 -10.87 -11.71 2.36
N ASP A 187 -11.53 -12.22 1.34
CA ASP A 187 -11.00 -13.19 0.39
C ASP A 187 -10.16 -12.46 -0.66
N VAL A 188 -8.98 -12.03 -0.25
CA VAL A 188 -7.99 -11.39 -1.13
C VAL A 188 -6.79 -12.31 -1.32
N SER A 189 -6.40 -12.49 -2.57
CA SER A 189 -5.30 -13.37 -2.99
C SER A 189 -4.52 -12.73 -4.12
N GLY A 190 -3.24 -13.07 -4.23
CA GLY A 190 -2.39 -12.51 -5.27
C GLY A 190 -0.96 -12.31 -4.81
N PHE A 191 -0.24 -11.46 -5.51
CA PHE A 191 1.08 -11.01 -5.10
C PHE A 191 1.26 -9.51 -5.38
N ILE A 192 2.15 -8.88 -4.64
CA ILE A 192 2.55 -7.49 -4.88
C ILE A 192 3.96 -7.23 -4.39
N GLU A 193 4.70 -6.44 -5.14
CA GLU A 193 6.06 -6.03 -4.82
C GLU A 193 6.05 -4.63 -4.19
N PHE A 194 6.65 -4.50 -3.01
CA PHE A 194 6.78 -3.23 -2.31
C PHE A 194 8.10 -2.55 -2.66
N TYR A 195 7.99 -1.27 -3.02
CA TYR A 195 9.11 -0.38 -3.28
C TYR A 195 8.99 0.89 -2.44
N GLN A 196 10.07 1.22 -1.75
CA GLN A 196 10.21 2.47 -1.02
C GLN A 196 10.82 3.54 -1.92
N LEU A 197 10.29 4.75 -1.91
CA LEU A 197 10.83 5.84 -2.70
C LEU A 197 12.13 6.35 -2.08
N GLU A 198 13.23 6.20 -2.81
CA GLU A 198 14.51 6.80 -2.47
C GLU A 198 14.60 8.22 -3.02
N TYR A 199 14.56 9.18 -2.11
CA TYR A 199 14.80 10.59 -2.40
C TYR A 199 16.06 11.07 -1.69
N ARG A 200 16.70 12.10 -2.26
CA ARG A 200 17.83 12.74 -1.59
C ARG A 200 17.31 13.60 -0.44
N GLY A 201 17.66 13.27 0.79
CA GLY A 201 17.33 14.09 1.96
C GLY A 201 18.23 15.32 2.08
N SER A 202 17.71 16.42 2.62
CA SER A 202 18.52 17.60 2.97
C SER A 202 19.51 17.36 4.12
N LYS A 203 19.27 16.32 4.92
CA LYS A 203 20.10 15.90 6.04
C LYS A 203 19.87 14.42 6.37
N VAL A 204 20.76 13.88 7.19
CA VAL A 204 20.58 12.59 7.87
C VAL A 204 19.64 12.79 9.07
N GLU A 205 18.87 11.77 9.42
CA GLU A 205 17.95 11.79 10.56
C GLU A 205 18.66 11.53 11.89
N ASP A 206 17.96 11.77 13.00
CA ASP A 206 18.50 11.66 14.37
C ASP A 206 19.01 10.24 14.70
N ASN A 207 18.49 9.21 14.01
CA ASN A 207 18.88 7.80 14.14
C ASN A 207 20.00 7.37 13.17
N ASN A 208 20.71 8.33 12.56
CA ASN A 208 21.77 8.12 11.59
C ASN A 208 21.33 7.38 10.30
N GLN A 209 20.02 7.37 10.01
CA GLN A 209 19.46 6.85 8.76
C GLN A 209 19.29 7.98 7.73
N PRO A 210 19.35 7.68 6.43
CA PRO A 210 18.98 8.66 5.42
C PRO A 210 17.50 9.02 5.54
N GLY A 211 17.14 10.26 5.18
CA GLY A 211 15.77 10.76 5.32
C GLY A 211 14.69 9.84 4.73
N TRP A 212 14.95 9.26 3.56
CA TRP A 212 14.02 8.38 2.86
C TRP A 212 13.83 7.02 3.54
N ASN A 213 14.78 6.59 4.37
CA ASN A 213 14.74 5.33 5.12
C ASN A 213 14.70 5.57 6.64
N CYS A 214 13.97 6.60 7.07
CA CYS A 214 13.94 7.00 8.49
C CYS A 214 13.36 5.92 9.42
N ILE A 215 12.48 5.03 8.93
CA ILE A 215 11.90 3.90 9.67
C ILE A 215 12.07 2.59 8.86
N PRO A 216 13.27 1.95 8.88
CA PRO A 216 13.59 0.84 7.97
C PRO A 216 12.69 -0.39 8.09
N GLN A 217 12.10 -0.62 9.26
CA GLN A 217 11.32 -1.83 9.54
C GLN A 217 9.83 -1.68 9.21
N ALA A 218 9.37 -0.48 8.87
CA ALA A 218 7.95 -0.20 8.68
C ALA A 218 7.33 -1.04 7.56
N LEU A 219 7.95 -1.06 6.38
CA LEU A 219 7.42 -1.80 5.23
C LEU A 219 7.58 -3.31 5.38
N GLN A 220 8.66 -3.77 6.01
CA GLN A 220 8.86 -5.19 6.30
C GLN A 220 7.75 -5.70 7.24
N ASN A 221 7.50 -5.00 8.35
CA ASN A 221 6.46 -5.39 9.29
C ASN A 221 5.06 -5.35 8.66
N LEU A 222 4.79 -4.37 7.79
CA LEU A 222 3.54 -4.33 7.03
C LEU A 222 3.42 -5.53 6.07
N ALA A 223 4.49 -5.86 5.34
CA ALA A 223 4.52 -7.02 4.46
C ALA A 223 4.28 -8.32 5.24
N ASP A 224 4.93 -8.51 6.38
CA ASP A 224 4.77 -9.67 7.25
C ASP A 224 3.34 -9.78 7.78
N PHE A 225 2.75 -8.65 8.21
CA PHE A 225 1.35 -8.62 8.61
C PHE A 225 0.41 -9.08 7.48
N ILE A 226 0.61 -8.57 6.26
CA ILE A 226 -0.23 -8.94 5.10
C ILE A 226 -0.05 -10.42 4.75
N ASN A 227 1.19 -10.91 4.71
CA ASN A 227 1.54 -12.30 4.40
C ASN A 227 0.94 -13.28 5.42
N ASN A 228 0.85 -12.88 6.70
CA ASN A 228 0.34 -13.74 7.78
C ASN A 228 -1.19 -13.70 7.90
N ASN A 229 -1.86 -12.63 7.47
CA ASN A 229 -3.30 -12.43 7.67
C ASN A 229 -4.13 -12.59 6.38
N THR A 230 -3.50 -12.75 5.21
CA THR A 230 -4.19 -12.84 3.92
C THR A 230 -3.53 -13.89 3.00
N LYS A 231 -4.15 -14.16 1.86
CA LYS A 231 -3.54 -15.00 0.80
C LYS A 231 -2.69 -14.17 -0.18
N ILE A 232 -2.46 -12.89 0.11
CA ILE A 232 -1.58 -12.04 -0.70
C ILE A 232 -0.13 -12.35 -0.33
N LYS A 233 0.71 -12.54 -1.36
CA LYS A 233 2.16 -12.65 -1.22
C LYS A 233 2.82 -11.29 -1.45
N VAL A 234 3.26 -10.67 -0.37
CA VAL A 234 4.00 -9.41 -0.43
C VAL A 234 5.48 -9.71 -0.41
N SER A 235 6.22 -9.16 -1.37
CA SER A 235 7.69 -9.19 -1.38
C SER A 235 8.26 -7.78 -1.33
N LEU A 236 9.25 -7.55 -0.45
CA LEU A 236 9.95 -6.28 -0.38
C LEU A 236 11.15 -6.31 -1.33
N LYS A 237 11.13 -5.47 -2.37
CA LYS A 237 12.21 -5.43 -3.38
C LYS A 237 13.32 -4.44 -3.04
N GLY A 238 13.00 -3.43 -2.23
CA GLY A 238 13.95 -2.42 -1.78
C GLY A 238 13.50 -1.01 -2.14
N SER A 239 14.45 -0.18 -2.56
CA SER A 239 14.21 1.21 -2.90
C SER A 239 14.14 1.45 -4.41
N ILE A 240 13.43 2.51 -4.80
CA ILE A 240 13.31 2.96 -6.18
C ILE A 240 13.44 4.47 -6.27
N ARG A 241 14.09 4.96 -7.33
CA ARG A 241 14.21 6.39 -7.63
C ARG A 241 13.19 6.82 -8.69
N LEU A 242 12.82 8.10 -8.70
CA LEU A 242 11.89 8.67 -9.69
C LEU A 242 12.44 8.73 -11.12
N ASP A 243 13.75 8.57 -11.29
CA ASP A 243 14.42 8.49 -12.60
C ASP A 243 14.56 7.04 -13.11
N SER A 244 14.07 6.05 -12.36
CA SER A 244 14.14 4.66 -12.76
C SER A 244 13.24 4.34 -13.95
N LYS A 245 13.73 3.50 -14.87
CA LYS A 245 12.98 2.98 -16.02
C LYS A 245 11.86 2.03 -15.59
N GLU A 246 11.99 1.39 -14.43
CA GLU A 246 11.02 0.42 -13.90
C GLU A 246 9.83 1.10 -13.22
N LEU A 247 9.92 2.41 -12.96
CA LEU A 247 8.91 3.18 -12.23
C LEU A 247 7.48 2.93 -12.74
N MET A 248 7.30 2.86 -14.05
CA MET A 248 5.97 2.72 -14.68
C MET A 248 5.34 1.34 -14.52
N ASN A 249 6.12 0.34 -14.10
CA ASN A 249 5.63 -1.02 -13.88
C ASN A 249 5.22 -1.26 -12.42
N ILE A 250 5.65 -0.39 -11.50
CA ILE A 250 5.43 -0.57 -10.06
C ILE A 250 4.05 -0.05 -9.68
N PRO A 251 3.14 -0.91 -9.17
CA PRO A 251 1.76 -0.49 -8.92
C PRO A 251 1.63 0.52 -7.78
N ILE A 252 2.45 0.37 -6.73
CA ILE A 252 2.38 1.17 -5.50
C ILE A 252 3.79 1.52 -5.03
N ILE A 253 4.00 2.79 -4.68
CA ILE A 253 5.25 3.27 -4.09
C ILE A 253 4.97 3.94 -2.75
N PHE A 254 5.86 3.71 -1.79
CA PHE A 254 5.78 4.30 -0.45
C PHE A 254 6.86 5.36 -0.27
N MET A 255 6.45 6.60 0.01
CA MET A 255 7.36 7.69 0.36
C MET A 255 7.23 7.98 1.85
N ILE A 256 8.22 7.58 2.63
CA ILE A 256 8.23 7.77 4.08
C ILE A 256 9.31 8.80 4.41
N GLY A 257 9.00 9.75 5.29
CA GLY A 257 9.99 10.70 5.77
C GLY A 257 9.66 11.28 7.13
N TYR A 258 10.67 11.92 7.73
CA TYR A 258 10.60 12.42 9.10
C TYR A 258 10.92 13.92 9.16
N ARG A 259 12.19 14.33 9.30
CA ARG A 259 12.58 15.74 9.37
C ARG A 259 13.34 16.23 8.13
N ALA A 260 13.99 15.33 7.42
CA ALA A 260 14.75 15.66 6.21
C ALA A 260 13.82 16.05 5.07
N GLU A 261 14.17 17.12 4.37
CA GLU A 261 13.41 17.60 3.22
C GLU A 261 13.77 16.77 1.99
N PRO A 262 12.78 16.27 1.22
CA PRO A 262 13.03 15.65 -0.07
C PRO A 262 13.57 16.67 -1.07
N ILE A 263 14.79 16.45 -1.54
CA ILE A 263 15.40 17.20 -2.63
C ILE A 263 15.22 16.39 -3.89
N TYR A 264 14.61 17.00 -4.90
CA TYR A 264 14.31 16.38 -6.19
C TYR A 264 14.60 17.32 -7.35
N THR A 265 14.83 16.76 -8.53
CA THR A 265 15.00 17.49 -9.79
C THR A 265 13.66 17.73 -10.48
N LYS A 266 13.65 18.61 -11.48
CA LYS A 266 12.47 18.83 -12.32
C LYS A 266 12.07 17.57 -13.09
N GLU A 267 13.05 16.78 -13.54
CA GLU A 267 12.83 15.53 -14.28
C GLU A 267 12.19 14.46 -13.38
N GLU A 268 12.66 14.33 -12.14
CA GLU A 268 12.06 13.43 -11.14
C GLU A 268 10.59 13.80 -10.87
N ALA A 269 10.28 15.09 -10.73
CA ALA A 269 8.90 15.56 -10.59
C ALA A 269 8.04 15.25 -11.84
N GLN A 270 8.58 15.46 -13.04
CA GLN A 270 7.89 15.13 -14.30
C GLN A 270 7.62 13.63 -14.43
N ASN A 271 8.58 12.78 -14.09
CA ASN A 271 8.43 11.33 -14.10
C ASN A 271 7.38 10.88 -13.10
N LEU A 272 7.36 11.44 -11.89
CA LEU A 272 6.30 11.19 -10.91
C LEU A 272 4.93 11.60 -11.44
N GLY A 273 4.84 12.76 -12.10
CA GLY A 273 3.60 13.22 -12.71
C GLY A 273 3.09 12.29 -13.81
N LYS A 274 4.01 11.72 -14.62
CA LYS A 274 3.69 10.71 -15.62
C LYS A 274 3.23 9.40 -14.96
N TYR A 275 4.00 8.91 -13.99
CA TYR A 275 3.68 7.70 -13.21
C TYR A 275 2.27 7.75 -12.62
N LEU A 276 1.95 8.86 -11.92
CA LEU A 276 0.65 9.05 -11.30
C LEU A 276 -0.47 9.15 -12.32
N ARG A 277 -0.26 9.74 -13.51
CA ARG A 277 -1.28 9.77 -14.58
C ARG A 277 -1.44 8.41 -15.26
N GLU A 278 -0.38 7.63 -15.36
CA GLU A 278 -0.37 6.31 -16.02
C GLU A 278 -0.93 5.16 -15.17
N GLY A 279 -1.36 5.43 -13.94
CA GLY A 279 -2.01 4.41 -13.09
C GLY A 279 -1.26 4.11 -11.79
N GLY A 280 -0.10 4.74 -11.59
CA GLY A 280 0.66 4.62 -10.36
C GLY A 280 -0.11 5.12 -9.14
N PHE A 281 0.28 4.59 -7.98
CA PHE A 281 -0.27 4.96 -6.69
C PHE A 281 0.86 5.31 -5.73
N LEU A 282 0.80 6.49 -5.12
CA LEU A 282 1.81 6.95 -4.18
C LEU A 282 1.19 7.10 -2.78
N PHE A 283 1.70 6.35 -1.82
CA PHE A 283 1.40 6.56 -0.41
C PHE A 283 2.55 7.35 0.23
N ILE A 284 2.25 8.53 0.75
CA ILE A 284 3.19 9.39 1.47
C ILE A 284 2.82 9.37 2.94
N ASP A 285 3.77 9.04 3.82
CA ASP A 285 3.59 9.16 5.26
C ASP A 285 4.67 10.03 5.88
N ASP A 286 4.21 11.09 6.53
CA ASP A 286 5.03 11.92 7.40
C ASP A 286 5.11 11.25 8.78
N ALA A 287 6.19 10.51 9.00
CA ALA A 287 6.55 9.86 10.25
C ALA A 287 6.75 10.86 11.39
N PHE A 288 7.04 12.13 11.09
CA PHE A 288 7.10 13.17 12.12
C PHE A 288 5.71 13.64 12.54
N ALA A 289 4.67 13.26 11.79
CA ALA A 289 3.28 13.54 12.07
C ALA A 289 3.02 15.03 12.27
N TYR A 290 3.63 15.90 11.45
CA TYR A 290 3.52 17.34 11.58
C TYR A 290 3.37 17.96 10.18
N GLU A 291 2.15 18.34 9.84
CA GLU A 291 1.78 18.90 8.54
C GLU A 291 2.61 20.13 8.17
N SER A 292 2.87 21.01 9.15
CA SER A 292 3.75 22.17 8.97
C SER A 292 5.24 21.81 9.00
N GLY A 293 5.61 20.54 9.00
CA GLY A 293 6.97 20.01 9.02
C GLY A 293 7.67 20.08 7.67
N SER A 294 9.00 20.06 7.72
CA SER A 294 9.88 20.18 6.56
C SER A 294 9.63 19.11 5.49
N PHE A 295 9.56 17.84 5.88
CA PHE A 295 9.25 16.74 4.96
C PHE A 295 7.89 16.93 4.30
N ASN A 296 6.83 17.12 5.10
CA ASN A 296 5.45 17.22 4.63
C ASN A 296 5.26 18.36 3.60
N ARG A 297 5.70 19.57 3.95
CA ARG A 297 5.64 20.74 3.03
C ARG A 297 6.33 20.46 1.71
N LYS A 298 7.49 19.82 1.74
CA LYS A 298 8.30 19.57 0.55
C LYS A 298 7.78 18.39 -0.27
N ALA A 299 7.20 17.37 0.35
CA ALA A 299 6.45 16.31 -0.33
C ALA A 299 5.21 16.89 -1.04
N ARG A 300 4.45 17.77 -0.40
CA ARG A 300 3.35 18.50 -1.06
C ARG A 300 3.82 19.33 -2.24
N GLN A 301 4.98 19.98 -2.12
CA GLN A 301 5.57 20.73 -3.24
C GLN A 301 5.99 19.80 -4.39
N LEU A 302 6.53 18.61 -4.11
CA LEU A 302 6.83 17.62 -5.14
C LEU A 302 5.58 17.23 -5.94
N ILE A 303 4.45 16.98 -5.26
CA ILE A 303 3.18 16.69 -5.93
C ILE A 303 2.64 17.92 -6.69
N LYS A 304 2.79 19.11 -6.08
CA LYS A 304 2.87 20.46 -6.68
C LYS A 304 3.41 20.44 -8.11
N ASP A 305 4.69 20.18 -8.16
CA ASP A 305 5.52 20.30 -9.35
C ASP A 305 5.25 19.17 -10.36
N ALA A 306 4.85 18.00 -9.88
CA ALA A 306 4.54 16.82 -10.71
C ALA A 306 3.20 16.92 -11.45
N LEU A 307 2.17 17.44 -10.77
CA LEU A 307 0.79 17.40 -11.26
C LEU A 307 0.26 18.78 -11.68
N GLY A 308 0.86 19.88 -11.21
CA GLY A 308 0.41 21.23 -11.55
C GLY A 308 -1.00 21.50 -11.03
N PHE A 309 -1.92 21.93 -11.90
CA PHE A 309 -3.30 22.23 -11.52
C PHE A 309 -4.09 21.00 -11.02
N ASP A 310 -3.66 19.80 -11.39
CA ASP A 310 -4.30 18.56 -10.92
C ASP A 310 -3.93 18.21 -9.46
N ALA A 311 -2.94 18.90 -8.88
CA ALA A 311 -2.40 18.63 -7.54
C ALA A 311 -3.25 19.20 -6.39
N VAL A 312 -4.56 18.93 -6.42
CA VAL A 312 -5.47 19.39 -5.38
C VAL A 312 -5.51 18.37 -4.25
N PHE A 313 -5.01 18.76 -3.08
CA PHE A 313 -5.12 17.97 -1.86
C PHE A 313 -6.52 18.17 -1.26
N GLU A 314 -7.30 17.09 -1.22
CA GLU A 314 -8.64 17.07 -0.65
C GLU A 314 -8.66 16.06 0.52
N ARG A 315 -9.49 16.33 1.53
CA ARG A 315 -9.70 15.35 2.59
C ARG A 315 -10.41 14.14 2.02
N ILE A 316 -9.90 12.94 2.31
CA ILE A 316 -10.54 11.69 1.93
C ILE A 316 -11.78 11.52 2.83
N PRO A 317 -13.01 11.44 2.28
CA PRO A 317 -14.21 11.25 3.06
C PRO A 317 -14.18 9.96 3.88
N ASN A 318 -14.76 9.95 5.08
CA ASN A 318 -14.74 8.76 5.95
C ASN A 318 -15.53 7.57 5.37
N ASN A 319 -16.47 7.82 4.46
CA ASN A 319 -17.21 6.78 3.73
C ASN A 319 -16.50 6.33 2.44
N HIS A 320 -15.29 6.81 2.17
CA HIS A 320 -14.55 6.45 0.97
C HIS A 320 -14.16 4.96 0.98
N PRO A 321 -14.20 4.24 -0.16
CA PRO A 321 -13.92 2.79 -0.20
C PRO A 321 -12.57 2.36 0.37
N LEU A 322 -11.59 3.28 0.41
CA LEU A 322 -10.31 3.09 1.10
C LEU A 322 -10.48 2.57 2.53
N TYR A 323 -11.46 3.09 3.27
CA TYR A 323 -11.70 2.73 4.67
C TYR A 323 -12.47 1.42 4.87
N HIS A 324 -12.86 0.76 3.78
CA HIS A 324 -13.69 -0.44 3.78
C HIS A 324 -13.15 -1.57 2.89
N ALA A 325 -11.95 -1.41 2.32
CA ALA A 325 -11.42 -2.31 1.30
C ALA A 325 -11.15 -3.73 1.82
N TRP A 326 -10.72 -3.87 3.08
CA TRP A 326 -10.52 -5.17 3.73
C TRP A 326 -11.10 -5.19 5.15
N GLU A 327 -10.75 -4.21 5.98
CA GLU A 327 -11.34 -3.93 7.30
C GLU A 327 -12.19 -2.67 7.26
N ASP A 328 -13.14 -2.52 8.19
CA ASP A 328 -13.95 -1.31 8.31
C ASP A 328 -13.35 -0.29 9.28
N PHE A 329 -13.44 0.97 8.86
CA PHE A 329 -13.03 2.14 9.61
C PHE A 329 -14.02 3.28 9.41
N ASP A 330 -14.34 4.01 10.46
CA ASP A 330 -15.15 5.24 10.41
C ASP A 330 -14.31 6.48 10.04
N GLY A 331 -13.19 6.26 9.34
CA GLY A 331 -12.13 7.22 9.10
C GLY A 331 -10.77 6.74 9.62
N PRO A 332 -9.70 7.54 9.45
CA PRO A 332 -8.35 7.08 9.77
C PRO A 332 -8.15 6.82 11.27
N PRO A 333 -7.61 5.67 11.68
CA PRO A 333 -7.28 5.38 13.07
C PRO A 333 -6.26 6.39 13.62
N ALA A 334 -6.15 6.49 14.94
CA ALA A 334 -5.12 7.32 15.57
C ALA A 334 -3.72 6.90 15.10
N GLY A 335 -2.84 7.87 14.86
CA GLY A 335 -1.42 7.61 14.58
C GLY A 335 -0.54 8.17 15.68
N ASP A 336 0.72 8.39 15.33
CA ASP A 336 1.73 8.97 16.22
C ASP A 336 1.37 10.43 16.58
N ASP A 337 0.54 11.09 15.77
CA ASP A 337 -0.07 12.41 16.05
C ASP A 337 -0.86 12.44 17.37
N ASN A 338 -1.48 11.31 17.74
CA ASN A 338 -2.30 11.18 18.95
C ASN A 338 -1.58 10.54 20.14
N ILE A 339 -0.46 9.85 19.92
CA ILE A 339 0.29 9.14 20.97
C ILE A 339 1.41 10.01 21.57
N ARG A 340 1.98 10.92 20.76
CA ARG A 340 2.97 11.91 21.22
C ARG A 340 2.54 12.89 22.32
N PRO A 341 1.25 13.14 22.67
CA PRO A 341 0.89 14.11 23.70
C PRO A 341 1.46 13.81 25.10
N ASN A 342 1.62 12.55 25.50
CA ASN A 342 1.80 12.21 26.92
C ASN A 342 3.02 11.32 27.26
N GLY A 343 3.90 10.99 26.30
CA GLY A 343 5.06 10.11 26.57
C GLY A 343 6.29 10.39 25.73
N MET A 344 6.15 10.54 24.41
CA MET A 344 7.29 10.72 23.50
C MET A 344 8.03 12.05 23.68
N ALA A 345 7.33 13.08 24.14
CA ALA A 345 7.91 14.39 24.36
C ALA A 345 8.71 14.52 25.66
N LEU A 346 8.41 13.67 26.64
CA LEU A 346 8.94 13.81 28.01
C LEU A 346 9.95 12.71 28.35
N ALA A 347 9.94 11.60 27.60
CA ALA A 347 10.80 10.43 27.80
C ALA A 347 12.30 10.64 27.52
N ASN A 348 12.67 11.69 26.78
CA ASN A 348 14.08 11.91 26.45
C ASN A 348 14.81 12.55 27.67
N PRO A 349 15.85 11.88 28.23
CA PRO A 349 16.62 12.42 29.33
C PRO A 349 17.37 13.70 28.95
N ASN A 350 17.64 13.92 27.65
CA ASN A 350 18.16 15.17 27.13
C ASN A 350 17.00 16.15 26.78
N PRO A 351 16.83 17.26 27.53
CA PRO A 351 15.77 18.23 27.29
C PRO A 351 15.80 18.87 25.90
N ALA A 352 16.99 18.97 25.27
CA ALA A 352 17.15 19.53 23.94
C ALA A 352 16.67 18.58 22.81
N GLN A 353 16.56 17.28 23.11
CA GLN A 353 16.11 16.24 22.18
C GLN A 353 14.72 15.71 22.50
N ARG A 354 14.05 16.31 23.49
CA ARG A 354 12.64 16.07 23.76
C ARG A 354 11.83 16.44 22.52
N LEU A 355 11.12 15.46 21.96
CA LEU A 355 10.19 15.74 20.87
C LEU A 355 9.13 16.70 21.42
N LYS A 356 8.77 17.76 20.71
CA LYS A 356 7.61 18.54 21.15
C LYS A 356 6.35 17.73 20.83
N PRO A 357 5.30 17.76 21.69
CA PRO A 357 4.00 17.21 21.31
C PRO A 357 3.64 17.78 19.94
N VAL A 358 3.10 16.94 19.05
CA VAL A 358 2.55 17.45 17.80
C VAL A 358 1.42 18.39 18.20
N PRO A 359 1.48 19.68 17.81
CA PRO A 359 0.48 20.66 18.23
C PRO A 359 -0.91 20.37 17.63
N GLU A 360 -0.94 19.65 16.51
CA GLU A 360 -2.13 19.39 15.70
C GLU A 360 -2.45 17.90 15.63
N ARG A 361 -3.74 17.57 15.73
CA ARG A 361 -4.25 16.19 15.57
C ARG A 361 -5.03 16.10 14.27
N TYR A 362 -4.66 15.17 13.40
CA TYR A 362 -5.25 15.06 12.06
C TYR A 362 -6.28 13.95 12.05
N LYS A 363 -7.57 14.32 12.02
CA LYS A 363 -8.70 13.37 11.98
C LYS A 363 -9.02 12.86 10.57
N TYR A 364 -8.19 13.18 9.58
CA TYR A 364 -8.40 12.87 8.17
C TYR A 364 -7.08 12.43 7.53
N LEU A 365 -7.20 11.80 6.35
CA LEU A 365 -6.11 11.68 5.39
C LEU A 365 -6.40 12.62 4.23
N GLU A 366 -5.34 13.04 3.55
CA GLU A 366 -5.49 13.80 2.32
C GLU A 366 -5.19 12.94 1.11
N GLY A 367 -5.91 13.22 0.03
CA GLY A 367 -5.79 12.54 -1.24
C GLY A 367 -5.66 13.53 -2.38
N VAL A 368 -4.99 13.12 -3.44
CA VAL A 368 -5.04 13.79 -4.75
C VAL A 368 -5.75 12.88 -5.74
N PHE A 369 -6.82 13.39 -6.36
CA PHE A 369 -7.67 12.64 -7.26
C PHE A 369 -7.41 13.03 -8.71
N LEU A 370 -7.06 12.04 -9.54
CA LEU A 370 -6.88 12.19 -10.97
C LEU A 370 -8.02 11.49 -11.70
N ASN A 371 -8.85 12.25 -12.42
CA ASN A 371 -10.03 11.75 -13.13
C ASN A 371 -10.96 10.89 -12.24
N GLY A 372 -11.17 11.32 -11.00
CA GLY A 372 -12.01 10.61 -10.01
C GLY A 372 -11.33 9.41 -9.35
N ARG A 373 -10.09 9.07 -9.71
CA ARG A 373 -9.31 8.00 -9.06
C ARG A 373 -8.33 8.61 -8.06
N LEU A 374 -8.30 8.08 -6.85
CA LEU A 374 -7.31 8.44 -5.85
C LEU A 374 -5.92 7.97 -6.32
N ALA A 375 -4.98 8.90 -6.51
CA ALA A 375 -3.64 8.62 -7.05
C ALA A 375 -2.54 8.82 -6.01
N VAL A 376 -2.73 9.76 -5.07
CA VAL A 376 -1.81 10.01 -3.97
C VAL A 376 -2.59 10.01 -2.68
N ILE A 377 -2.06 9.36 -1.64
CA ILE A 377 -2.47 9.56 -0.25
C ILE A 377 -1.32 10.24 0.48
N LEU A 378 -1.62 11.29 1.24
CA LEU A 378 -0.69 11.92 2.17
C LEU A 378 -1.23 11.77 3.60
N SER A 379 -0.44 11.13 4.44
CA SER A 379 -0.71 10.91 5.85
C SER A 379 0.20 11.81 6.69
N SER A 380 -0.40 12.73 7.46
CA SER A 380 0.27 13.50 8.51
C SER A 380 0.19 12.83 9.88
N LYS A 381 -0.10 11.52 9.92
CA LYS A 381 -0.40 10.78 11.15
C LYS A 381 0.76 9.94 11.67
N GLY A 382 1.78 9.70 10.86
CA GLY A 382 2.96 8.90 11.22
C GLY A 382 2.67 7.41 11.38
N TYR A 383 1.98 6.81 10.41
CA TYR A 383 1.68 5.37 10.45
C TYR A 383 2.91 4.49 10.25
N SER A 384 3.92 4.95 9.50
CA SER A 384 5.18 4.24 9.32
C SER A 384 5.89 3.97 10.66
N ARG A 385 5.83 4.91 11.61
CA ARG A 385 6.27 4.69 13.00
C ARG A 385 5.44 3.63 13.71
N ALA A 386 4.12 3.62 13.49
CA ALA A 386 3.25 2.59 14.05
C ALA A 386 3.59 1.20 13.51
N TRP A 387 3.85 1.11 12.21
CA TRP A 387 4.26 -0.15 11.57
C TRP A 387 5.65 -0.60 12.04
N GLY A 388 6.60 0.31 12.26
CA GLY A 388 7.98 -0.02 12.61
C GLY A 388 8.30 -0.04 14.11
N ASP A 389 8.17 1.12 14.77
CA ASP A 389 8.77 1.39 16.08
C ASP A 389 7.87 1.05 17.25
N TRP A 390 6.54 1.12 17.10
CA TRP A 390 5.60 1.08 18.23
C TRP A 390 5.75 -0.15 19.12
N LEU A 391 5.96 -1.33 18.54
CA LEU A 391 6.15 -2.57 19.30
C LEU A 391 7.50 -2.63 20.04
N LYS A 392 8.45 -1.76 19.67
CA LYS A 392 9.82 -1.72 20.20
C LYS A 392 10.06 -0.53 21.13
N ASN A 393 9.07 0.34 21.30
CA ASN A 393 9.18 1.50 22.17
C ASN A 393 9.49 1.04 23.61
N PRO A 394 10.55 1.57 24.24
CA PRO A 394 10.86 1.25 25.64
C PRO A 394 9.76 1.75 26.58
N SER A 395 9.68 1.20 27.80
CA SER A 395 8.73 1.66 28.83
C SER A 395 8.86 3.15 29.13
N SER A 396 10.08 3.71 29.07
CA SER A 396 10.32 5.16 29.22
C SER A 396 9.61 5.99 28.14
N PHE A 397 9.37 5.42 26.95
CA PHE A 397 8.67 6.04 25.82
C PHE A 397 7.19 5.66 25.73
N GLY A 398 6.60 5.17 26.84
CA GLY A 398 5.20 4.73 26.89
C GLY A 398 5.01 3.25 26.53
N GLY A 399 6.09 2.48 26.43
CA GLY A 399 6.08 1.03 26.21
C GLY A 399 5.65 0.62 24.80
N PRO A 400 5.68 -0.70 24.52
CA PRO A 400 5.11 -1.25 23.30
C PRO A 400 3.64 -0.86 23.16
N GLN A 401 3.26 -0.39 21.97
CA GLN A 401 1.89 0.00 21.67
C GLN A 401 1.29 -0.95 20.64
N ASP A 402 0.02 -1.28 20.81
CA ASP A 402 -0.72 -2.04 19.80
C ASP A 402 -0.83 -1.21 18.51
N ASN A 403 -0.35 -1.79 17.42
CA ASN A 403 -0.34 -1.20 16.08
C ASN A 403 -1.29 -1.93 15.11
N THR A 404 -2.14 -2.84 15.61
CA THR A 404 -3.02 -3.69 14.78
C THR A 404 -3.89 -2.85 13.85
N ARG A 405 -4.58 -1.81 14.37
CA ARG A 405 -5.45 -0.97 13.54
C ARG A 405 -4.69 -0.20 12.46
N GLN A 406 -3.44 0.17 12.71
CA GLN A 406 -2.58 0.89 11.77
C GLN A 406 -2.09 -0.06 10.66
N LEU A 407 -1.75 -1.30 11.00
CA LEU A 407 -1.41 -2.35 10.03
C LEU A 407 -2.63 -2.73 9.16
N GLN A 408 -3.81 -2.86 9.77
CA GLN A 408 -5.06 -3.09 9.05
C GLN A 408 -5.39 -1.97 8.06
N LEU A 409 -5.18 -0.69 8.45
CA LEU A 409 -5.32 0.43 7.52
C LEU A 409 -4.29 0.34 6.37
N GLY A 410 -3.05 -0.03 6.68
CA GLY A 410 -2.02 -0.31 5.68
C GLY A 410 -2.51 -1.33 4.65
N LEU A 411 -3.04 -2.48 5.10
CA LEU A 411 -3.63 -3.50 4.23
C LEU A 411 -4.82 -2.96 3.42
N ASN A 412 -5.71 -2.15 4.01
CA ASN A 412 -6.78 -1.47 3.29
C ASN A 412 -6.26 -0.60 2.14
N ILE A 413 -5.23 0.20 2.39
CA ILE A 413 -4.60 1.06 1.36
C ILE A 413 -4.10 0.21 0.19
N ILE A 414 -3.46 -0.93 0.47
CA ILE A 414 -2.92 -1.82 -0.56
C ILE A 414 -4.01 -2.51 -1.36
N VAL A 415 -5.00 -3.10 -0.68
CA VAL A 415 -6.13 -3.76 -1.36
C VAL A 415 -6.89 -2.74 -2.20
N PHE A 416 -7.16 -1.55 -1.66
CA PHE A 416 -7.83 -0.48 -2.39
C PHE A 416 -7.03 -0.07 -3.64
N ALA A 417 -5.75 0.29 -3.48
CA ALA A 417 -4.91 0.72 -4.60
C ALA A 417 -4.77 -0.36 -5.69
N ALA A 418 -4.75 -1.64 -5.29
CA ALA A 418 -4.62 -2.76 -6.21
C ALA A 418 -5.92 -3.13 -6.95
N THR A 419 -7.08 -2.85 -6.35
CA THR A 419 -8.40 -3.17 -6.92
C THR A 419 -9.09 -1.96 -7.57
N GLN A 420 -8.55 -0.75 -7.38
CA GLN A 420 -9.10 0.47 -7.95
C GLN A 420 -8.97 0.51 -9.49
N LYS A 421 -10.06 0.91 -10.15
CA LYS A 421 -10.10 1.10 -11.60
C LYS A 421 -9.10 2.15 -12.08
N GLY A 422 -8.47 1.88 -13.22
CA GLY A 422 -7.49 2.76 -13.85
C GLY A 422 -6.10 2.72 -13.20
N GLY A 423 -5.89 1.91 -12.16
CA GLY A 423 -4.57 1.60 -11.61
C GLY A 423 -3.75 0.69 -12.54
N ILE A 424 -2.45 0.56 -12.27
CA ILE A 424 -1.55 -0.32 -13.06
C ILE A 424 -2.03 -1.77 -13.03
N ILE A 425 -2.45 -2.29 -11.87
CA ILE A 425 -2.93 -3.68 -11.75
C ILE A 425 -4.19 -3.91 -12.57
N ASP A 426 -5.18 -3.01 -12.51
CA ASP A 426 -6.39 -3.08 -13.34
C ASP A 426 -6.06 -3.09 -14.85
N LYS A 427 -5.14 -2.23 -15.29
CA LYS A 427 -4.66 -2.23 -16.68
C LYS A 427 -3.95 -3.51 -17.07
N ASN A 428 -3.15 -4.10 -16.17
CA ASN A 428 -2.48 -5.37 -16.42
C ASN A 428 -3.49 -6.51 -16.57
N LYS A 429 -4.52 -6.56 -15.72
CA LYS A 429 -5.64 -7.51 -15.87
C LYS A 429 -6.36 -7.37 -17.20
N GLN A 430 -6.64 -6.14 -17.63
CA GLN A 430 -7.28 -5.88 -18.92
C GLN A 430 -6.41 -6.35 -20.10
N LYS A 431 -5.09 -6.17 -20.02
CA LYS A 431 -4.15 -6.69 -21.03
C LYS A 431 -4.19 -8.21 -21.10
N VAL A 432 -4.11 -8.90 -19.95
CA VAL A 432 -4.18 -10.37 -19.88
C VAL A 432 -5.52 -10.87 -20.42
N ALA A 433 -6.63 -10.25 -20.04
CA ALA A 433 -7.95 -10.61 -20.55
C ALA A 433 -8.07 -10.43 -22.07
N ALA A 434 -7.45 -9.38 -22.63
CA ALA A 434 -7.42 -9.15 -24.07
C ALA A 434 -6.53 -10.15 -24.81
N GLU A 435 -5.44 -10.64 -24.19
CA GLU A 435 -4.58 -11.70 -24.73
C GLU A 435 -5.30 -13.05 -24.78
N LEU A 436 -6.06 -13.39 -23.73
CA LEU A 436 -6.81 -14.66 -23.64
C LEU A 436 -8.04 -14.74 -24.56
N ASN A 437 -8.54 -13.61 -25.04
CA ASN A 437 -9.69 -13.52 -25.94
C ASN A 437 -9.29 -13.48 -27.43
N LYS A 438 -8.00 -13.41 -27.74
CA LYS A 438 -7.45 -13.59 -29.10
C LYS A 438 -7.10 -15.04 -29.33
#